data_AF-A0A158DHJ8-F1
#
_entry.id   AF-A0A158DHJ8-F1
#
_cell.length_a   1.000
_cell.length_b   1.000
_cell.length_c   1.000
_cell.angle_alpha   90.00
_cell.angle_beta   90.00
_cell.angle_gamma   90.00
#
_symmetry.space_group_name_H-M   'P 1'
#
loop_
_entity.id
_entity.type
_entity.pdbx_description
1 polymer ?
#
loop_
_entity_poly.entity_id
_entity_poly.type
_entity_poly.pdbx_seq_one_letter_code
_entity_poly.pdbx_strand_id
1 'polypeptide(L)'
;MDGCPEPDIYVRQHDRYARFVREAQERSPMRTAIVHPCSPESLTAAIEARDEGLIDPLLVGPICRIHAAAETAHLDLSGISIEAVEHSHAAAARAAQLGDERGGRADERQPAHR
;
A
#
# COMPACT_ATOMS: atom_id res chain seq x y z
N MET A 1 47.44 23.60 15.30
CA MET A 1 46.13 23.01 15.67
C MET A 1 45.18 23.44 14.58
N ASP A 2 45.29 22.76 13.45
CA ASP A 2 44.56 23.12 12.23
C ASP A 2 43.12 22.62 12.39
N GLY A 3 42.19 23.57 12.51
CA GLY A 3 40.77 23.29 12.62
C GLY A 3 40.29 22.57 11.37
N CYS A 4 39.75 21.36 11.56
CA CYS A 4 39.01 20.66 10.52
C CYS A 4 37.79 21.52 10.16
N PRO A 5 37.56 21.89 8.88
CA PRO A 5 36.36 22.64 8.51
C PRO A 5 35.13 21.80 8.81
N GLU A 6 34.13 22.41 9.45
CA GLU A 6 32.86 21.76 9.78
C GLU A 6 32.18 21.28 8.49
N PRO A 7 31.68 20.03 8.44
CA PRO A 7 31.00 19.53 7.24
C PRO A 7 29.69 20.29 7.02
N ASP A 8 29.57 20.88 5.84
CA ASP A 8 28.34 21.53 5.39
C ASP A 8 27.30 20.45 5.04
N ILE A 9 26.40 20.17 5.99
CA ILE A 9 25.35 19.16 5.84
C ILE A 9 24.21 19.76 5.01
N TYR A 10 24.21 19.50 3.70
CA TYR A 10 23.06 19.77 2.85
C TYR A 10 22.01 18.66 2.99
N VAL A 11 20.94 18.94 3.73
CA VAL A 11 19.73 18.12 3.69
C VAL A 11 19.06 18.33 2.33
N ARG A 12 19.20 17.36 1.42
CA ARG A 12 18.44 17.36 0.16
C ARG A 12 16.98 17.10 0.50
N GLN A 13 16.15 18.13 0.45
CA GLN A 13 14.73 18.01 0.72
C GLN A 13 14.10 17.07 -0.32
N HIS A 14 13.35 16.06 0.15
CA HIS A 14 12.65 15.03 -0.65
C HIS A 14 11.43 15.61 -1.41
N ASP A 15 11.59 16.76 -2.06
CA ASP A 15 10.50 17.54 -2.66
C ASP A 15 9.80 16.79 -3.80
N ARG A 16 10.56 15.95 -4.52
CA ARG A 16 10.02 15.11 -5.60
C ARG A 16 9.10 14.01 -5.08
N TYR A 17 9.43 13.39 -3.95
CA TYR A 17 8.60 12.34 -3.36
C TYR A 17 7.27 12.92 -2.88
N ALA A 18 7.33 13.99 -2.09
CA ALA A 18 6.14 14.67 -1.57
C ALA A 18 5.20 15.14 -2.70
N ARG A 19 5.76 15.63 -3.81
CA ARG A 19 4.98 16.00 -4.99
C ARG A 19 4.22 14.81 -5.59
N PHE A 20 4.86 13.66 -5.78
CA PHE A 20 4.20 12.48 -6.36
C PHE A 20 3.12 11.92 -5.43
N VAL A 21 3.36 11.91 -4.12
CA VAL A 21 2.34 11.50 -3.14
C VAL A 21 1.11 12.40 -3.23
N ARG A 22 1.30 13.72 -3.26
CA ARG A 22 0.17 14.67 -3.40
C ARG A 22 -0.60 14.47 -4.71
N GLU A 23 0.11 14.32 -5.84
CA GLU A 23 -0.51 14.04 -7.14
C GLU A 23 -1.31 12.71 -7.13
N ALA A 24 -0.86 11.70 -6.36
CA ALA A 24 -1.58 10.45 -6.18
C ALA A 24 -2.83 10.61 -5.29
N GLN A 25 -2.73 11.40 -4.22
CA GLN A 25 -3.85 11.70 -3.30
C GLN A 25 -4.98 12.49 -3.97
N GLU A 26 -4.68 13.26 -5.03
CA GLU A 26 -5.69 13.98 -5.82
C GLU A 26 -6.53 13.06 -6.73
N ARG A 27 -6.16 11.78 -6.86
CA ARG A 27 -6.88 10.76 -7.63
C ARG A 27 -7.75 9.91 -6.71
N SER A 28 -8.74 9.22 -7.29
CA SER A 28 -9.51 8.21 -6.52
C SER A 28 -8.57 7.09 -6.04
N PRO A 29 -8.70 6.64 -4.77
CA PRO A 29 -7.87 5.57 -4.22
C PRO A 29 -7.87 4.33 -5.11
N MET A 30 -6.69 3.78 -5.37
CA MET A 30 -6.56 2.60 -6.22
C MET A 30 -6.92 1.34 -5.44
N ARG A 31 -7.86 0.54 -5.98
CA ARG A 31 -8.19 -0.78 -5.41
C ARG A 31 -6.98 -1.69 -5.47
N THR A 32 -6.48 -2.11 -4.31
CA THR A 32 -5.19 -2.79 -4.19
C THR A 32 -5.34 -4.05 -3.35
N ALA A 33 -5.04 -5.22 -3.94
CA ALA A 33 -4.99 -6.47 -3.19
C ALA A 33 -3.64 -6.61 -2.50
N ILE A 34 -3.64 -6.77 -1.18
CA ILE A 34 -2.44 -6.97 -0.36
C ILE A 34 -2.41 -8.41 0.09
N VAL A 35 -1.46 -9.15 -0.44
CA VAL A 35 -1.35 -10.60 -0.25
C VAL A 35 -0.51 -10.90 0.98
N HIS A 36 -1.06 -11.72 1.87
CA HIS A 36 -0.42 -12.24 3.06
C HIS A 36 0.15 -11.17 4.02
N PRO A 37 -0.61 -10.13 4.43
CA PRO A 37 -0.16 -9.13 5.40
C PRO A 37 -0.18 -9.70 6.83
N CYS A 38 0.69 -10.66 7.09
CA CYS A 38 0.73 -11.43 8.34
C CYS A 38 1.77 -10.91 9.35
N SER A 39 2.46 -9.80 9.04
CA SER A 39 3.34 -9.11 9.99
C SER A 39 2.77 -7.74 10.37
N PRO A 40 3.03 -7.27 11.60
CA PRO A 40 2.65 -5.93 12.05
C PRO A 40 3.07 -4.83 11.06
N GLU A 41 4.31 -4.86 10.58
CA GLU A 41 4.87 -3.82 9.72
C GLU A 41 4.21 -3.78 8.34
N SER A 42 3.91 -4.95 7.76
CA SER A 42 3.22 -5.03 6.47
C SER A 42 1.77 -4.56 6.57
N LEU A 43 1.13 -4.85 7.70
CA LEU A 43 -0.23 -4.39 7.95
C LEU A 43 -0.26 -2.89 8.23
N THR A 44 0.66 -2.35 9.02
CA THR A 44 0.79 -0.90 9.26
C THR A 44 0.94 -0.14 7.95
N ALA A 45 1.85 -0.56 7.07
CA ALA A 45 2.05 0.10 5.78
C ALA A 45 0.78 0.09 4.90
N ALA A 46 -0.01 -1.00 4.95
CA ALA A 46 -1.29 -1.09 4.26
C ALA A 46 -2.33 -0.10 4.79
N ILE A 47 -2.40 0.04 6.11
CA ILE A 47 -3.31 0.97 6.78
C ILE A 47 -2.91 2.42 6.53
N GLU A 48 -1.62 2.76 6.68
CA GLU A 48 -1.12 4.11 6.41
C GLU A 48 -1.43 4.54 4.99
N ALA A 49 -1.19 3.68 3.99
CA ALA A 49 -1.50 3.98 2.60
C ALA A 49 -3.00 4.17 2.34
N ARG A 50 -3.88 3.44 3.06
CA ARG A 50 -5.33 3.65 3.03
C ARG A 50 -5.71 4.99 3.63
N ASP A 51 -5.18 5.30 4.81
CA ASP A 51 -5.51 6.50 5.58
C ASP A 51 -4.99 7.77 4.87
N GLU A 52 -3.91 7.65 4.10
CA GLU A 52 -3.43 8.69 3.18
C GLU A 52 -4.26 8.81 1.90
N GLY A 53 -5.27 7.96 1.67
CA GLY A 53 -6.13 7.98 0.49
C GLY A 53 -5.44 7.47 -0.80
N LEU A 54 -4.30 6.79 -0.68
CA LEU A 54 -3.56 6.27 -1.84
C LEU A 54 -4.21 5.00 -2.39
N ILE A 55 -4.72 4.13 -1.49
CA ILE A 55 -5.27 2.83 -1.85
C ILE A 55 -6.60 2.52 -1.16
N ASP A 56 -7.39 1.68 -1.81
CA ASP A 56 -8.55 0.97 -1.24
C ASP A 56 -8.15 -0.51 -1.07
N PRO A 57 -7.64 -0.93 0.12
CA PRO A 57 -7.01 -2.22 0.27
C PRO A 57 -8.00 -3.38 0.42
N LEU A 58 -7.69 -4.49 -0.24
CA LEU A 58 -8.26 -5.82 0.01
C LEU A 58 -7.17 -6.72 0.61
N LEU A 59 -7.32 -7.14 1.86
CA LEU A 59 -6.34 -8.03 2.50
C LEU A 59 -6.65 -9.47 2.13
N VAL A 60 -5.70 -10.18 1.53
CA VAL A 60 -5.87 -11.57 1.09
C VAL A 60 -4.94 -12.48 1.87
N GLY A 61 -5.46 -13.36 2.72
CA GLY A 61 -4.60 -14.28 3.47
C GLY A 61 -5.24 -14.94 4.69
N PRO A 62 -4.44 -15.57 5.56
CA PRO A 62 -4.94 -16.26 6.73
C PRO A 62 -5.53 -15.28 7.74
N ILE A 63 -6.85 -15.31 7.90
CA ILE A 63 -7.60 -14.35 8.74
C ILE A 63 -7.03 -14.28 10.16
N CYS A 64 -6.72 -15.43 10.78
CA CYS A 64 -6.16 -15.47 12.13
C CYS A 64 -4.83 -14.74 12.25
N ARG A 65 -3.98 -14.80 11.21
CA ARG A 65 -2.68 -14.10 11.22
C ARG A 65 -2.82 -12.61 10.98
N ILE A 66 -3.75 -12.21 10.11
CA ILE A 66 -4.07 -10.80 9.86
C ILE A 66 -4.59 -10.14 11.14
N HIS A 67 -5.52 -10.79 11.83
CA HIS A 67 -6.03 -10.29 13.12
C HIS A 67 -4.94 -10.26 14.20
N ALA A 68 -4.12 -11.30 14.33
CA ALA A 68 -3.02 -11.29 15.30
C ALA A 68 -2.00 -10.16 15.02
N ALA A 69 -1.69 -9.90 13.75
CA ALA A 69 -0.84 -8.78 13.35
C ALA A 69 -1.49 -7.43 13.69
N ALA A 70 -2.80 -7.28 13.46
CA ALA A 70 -3.56 -6.08 13.81
C ALA A 70 -3.56 -5.81 15.32
N GLU A 71 -3.80 -6.84 16.12
CA GLU A 71 -3.77 -6.76 17.59
C GLU A 71 -2.38 -6.35 18.10
N THR A 72 -1.33 -6.97 17.54
CA THR A 72 0.06 -6.65 17.92
C THR A 72 0.44 -5.21 17.57
N ALA A 73 -0.06 -4.70 16.44
CA ALA A 73 0.20 -3.34 15.97
C ALA A 73 -0.80 -2.29 16.51
N HIS A 74 -1.82 -2.71 17.28
CA HIS A 74 -2.95 -1.86 17.70
C HIS A 74 -3.67 -1.17 16.54
N LEU A 75 -3.81 -1.86 15.41
CA LEU A 75 -4.45 -1.33 14.20
C LEU A 75 -5.94 -1.69 14.16
N ASP A 76 -6.75 -0.76 13.64
CA ASP A 76 -8.16 -1.00 13.35
C ASP A 76 -8.35 -1.42 11.88
N LEU A 77 -8.95 -2.59 11.69
CA LEU A 77 -9.29 -3.16 10.38
C LEU A 77 -10.72 -2.79 9.93
N SER A 78 -11.43 -1.95 10.68
CA SER A 78 -12.77 -1.51 10.31
C SER A 78 -12.80 -0.89 8.90
N GLY A 79 -13.81 -1.27 8.12
CA GLY A 79 -13.97 -0.82 6.73
C GLY A 79 -13.06 -1.49 5.70
N ILE A 80 -12.15 -2.39 6.11
CA ILE A 80 -11.28 -3.13 5.18
C ILE A 80 -11.87 -4.48 4.84
N SER A 81 -11.88 -4.80 3.54
CA SER A 81 -12.28 -6.12 3.08
C SER A 81 -11.15 -7.13 3.30
N ILE A 82 -11.50 -8.30 3.84
CA ILE A 82 -10.56 -9.41 4.07
C ILE A 82 -11.05 -10.65 3.30
N GLU A 83 -10.24 -11.16 2.38
CA GLU A 83 -10.46 -12.43 1.69
C GLU A 83 -9.62 -13.52 2.36
N ALA A 84 -10.30 -14.44 3.05
CA ALA A 84 -9.66 -15.53 3.78
C ALA A 84 -9.08 -16.57 2.81
N VAL A 85 -7.76 -16.75 2.85
CA VAL A 85 -7.07 -17.79 2.08
C VAL A 85 -6.07 -18.53 2.96
N GLU A 86 -6.24 -19.85 3.04
CA GLU A 86 -5.60 -20.71 4.05
C GLU A 86 -4.14 -21.08 3.71
N HIS A 87 -3.72 -20.97 2.45
CA HIS A 87 -2.37 -21.33 1.99
C HIS A 87 -1.72 -20.23 1.13
N SER A 88 -0.46 -19.89 1.40
CA SER A 88 0.27 -18.76 0.80
C SER A 88 0.37 -18.82 -0.73
N HIS A 89 0.46 -20.02 -1.33
CA HIS A 89 0.46 -20.21 -2.78
C HIS A 89 -0.92 -19.97 -3.41
N ALA A 90 -2.00 -20.35 -2.73
CA ALA A 90 -3.36 -20.10 -3.20
C ALA A 90 -3.71 -18.61 -3.11
N ALA A 91 -3.16 -17.89 -2.12
CA ALA A 91 -3.40 -16.45 -1.94
C ALA A 91 -2.78 -15.62 -3.09
N ALA A 92 -1.56 -15.94 -3.51
CA ALA A 92 -0.91 -15.28 -4.64
C ALA A 92 -1.64 -15.56 -5.97
N ALA A 93 -2.05 -16.80 -6.22
CA ALA A 93 -2.81 -17.16 -7.43
C ALA A 93 -4.19 -16.48 -7.47
N ARG A 94 -4.88 -16.39 -6.34
CA ARG A 94 -6.19 -15.73 -6.25
C ARG A 94 -6.10 -14.22 -6.44
N ALA A 95 -5.08 -13.58 -5.86
CA ALA A 95 -4.82 -12.16 -6.07
C ALA A 95 -4.46 -11.84 -7.52
N ALA A 96 -3.67 -12.69 -8.18
CA ALA A 96 -3.37 -12.55 -9.61
C ALA A 96 -4.63 -12.70 -10.47
N GLN A 97 -5.51 -13.66 -10.16
CA GLN A 97 -6.80 -13.82 -10.84
C GLN A 97 -7.72 -12.61 -10.66
N LEU A 98 -7.82 -12.04 -9.45
CA LEU A 98 -8.59 -10.82 -9.20
C LEU A 98 -8.07 -9.61 -10.01
N GLY A 99 -6.74 -9.53 -10.18
CA GLY A 99 -6.11 -8.54 -11.04
C GLY A 99 -6.43 -8.74 -12.52
N ASP A 100 -6.49 -9.99 -13.01
CA ASP A 100 -6.74 -10.33 -14.42
C ASP A 100 -8.24 -10.22 -14.79
N GLU A 101 -9.13 -10.72 -13.93
CA GLU A 101 -10.59 -10.67 -14.10
C GLU A 101 -11.14 -9.23 -14.16
N ARG A 102 -10.42 -8.27 -13.55
CA ARG A 102 -10.79 -6.84 -13.53
C ARG A 102 -9.85 -5.94 -14.34
N GLY A 103 -8.68 -6.45 -14.72
CA GLY A 103 -7.72 -5.78 -15.62
C GLY A 103 -8.23 -5.66 -17.05
N GLY A 104 -9.20 -6.49 -17.47
CA GLY A 104 -9.89 -6.34 -18.74
C GLY A 104 -10.84 -5.12 -18.86
N ARG A 105 -11.02 -4.31 -17.79
CA ARG A 105 -11.88 -3.12 -17.80
C ARG A 105 -11.29 -1.88 -17.09
N ALA A 106 -9.97 -1.77 -16.96
CA ALA A 106 -9.38 -0.64 -16.23
C ALA A 106 -8.10 -0.06 -16.84
N ASP A 107 -7.94 -0.11 -18.17
CA ASP A 107 -7.05 0.83 -18.87
C ASP A 107 -7.59 1.18 -20.27
N GLU A 108 -8.87 1.55 -20.35
CA GLU A 108 -9.39 2.21 -21.55
C GLU A 108 -10.28 3.39 -21.13
N ARG A 109 -9.64 4.54 -20.93
CA ARG A 109 -9.96 5.81 -21.61
C ARG A 109 -9.29 6.98 -20.90
N GLN A 110 -8.29 7.55 -21.57
CA GLN A 110 -8.37 8.98 -21.82
C GLN A 110 -7.77 9.30 -23.20
N PRO A 111 -8.59 9.63 -24.21
CA PRO A 111 -8.12 10.32 -25.39
C PRO A 111 -7.90 11.80 -25.09
N ALA A 112 -6.92 12.36 -25.81
CA ALA A 112 -6.75 13.76 -26.16
C ALA A 112 -6.51 14.77 -25.02
N HIS A 113 -5.24 15.17 -24.86
CA HIS A 113 -4.93 16.57 -24.63
C HIS A 113 -4.35 17.15 -25.92
N ARG A 114 -5.14 17.99 -26.58
CA ARG A 114 -4.64 19.05 -27.48
C ARG A 114 -4.54 20.33 -26.66
#